data_AF-A0A2E7A9B4-F1
#
_entry.id   AF-A0A2E7A9B4-F1
#
_cell.length_a   1.000
_cell.length_b   1.000
_cell.length_c   1.000
_cell.angle_alpha   90.00
_cell.angle_beta   90.00
_cell.angle_gamma   90.00
#
_symmetry.space_group_name_H-M   'P 1'
#
loop_
_entity.id
_entity.type
_entity.pdbx_description
1 polymer ?
#
loop_
_entity_poly.entity_id
_entity_poly.type
_entity_poly.pdbx_seq_one_letter_code
_entity_poly.pdbx_strand_id
1 'polypeptide(L)'
;MIIVDDREVRDELPEDLDRGFVGAYKFPDNKRRRTTGWLYLLVAVCVGSWSLWIDGEPVLVNGGLILSCGALAVFGVYSLFAGRAFGLDESAALVAANRAVGFPVGHASAQLGWRGLMSRPTWKMLVYSAEDPPVNRGLVLVDAIDGTIVDFYVEENPEDWIETSTREKGIEGSS
;
A
#
# COMPACT_ATOMS: atom_id res chain seq x y z
N MET A 1 -17.38 -29.05 25.60
CA MET A 1 -16.67 -27.79 25.89
C MET A 1 -15.19 -28.11 25.80
N ILE A 2 -14.56 -27.77 24.68
CA ILE A 2 -13.12 -28.01 24.47
C ILE A 2 -12.42 -26.87 25.23
N ILE A 3 -11.77 -27.20 26.34
CA ILE A 3 -10.87 -26.30 27.03
C ILE A 3 -9.58 -26.30 26.20
N VAL A 4 -9.39 -25.26 25.39
CA VAL A 4 -8.11 -25.00 24.74
C VAL A 4 -7.20 -24.39 25.80
N ASP A 5 -6.03 -24.98 26.02
CA ASP A 5 -5.03 -24.44 26.95
C ASP A 5 -4.49 -23.12 26.37
N ASP A 6 -4.40 -22.05 27.17
CA ASP A 6 -3.97 -20.72 26.71
C ASP A 6 -2.57 -20.72 26.04
N ARG A 7 -1.76 -21.74 26.29
CA ARG A 7 -0.43 -21.91 25.68
C ARG A 7 -0.47 -22.53 24.27
N GLU A 8 -1.61 -23.06 23.84
CA GLU A 8 -1.82 -23.59 22.49
C GLU A 8 -2.25 -22.50 21.50
N VAL A 9 -2.73 -21.34 21.98
CA VAL A 9 -2.98 -20.16 21.15
C VAL A 9 -1.65 -19.46 20.90
N ARG A 10 -0.91 -19.93 19.89
CA ARG A 10 0.29 -19.25 19.42
C ARG A 10 -0.12 -18.06 18.56
N ASP A 11 0.51 -16.91 18.81
CA ASP A 11 0.38 -15.73 17.95
C ASP A 11 1.00 -16.06 16.59
N GLU A 12 0.14 -16.44 15.64
CA GLU A 12 0.53 -16.77 14.27
C GLU A 12 0.50 -15.51 13.43
N LEU A 13 1.63 -15.23 12.79
CA LEU A 13 1.72 -14.12 11.86
C LEU A 13 0.76 -14.39 10.69
N PRO A 14 -0.04 -13.41 10.26
CA PRO A 14 -0.91 -13.62 9.12
C PRO A 14 -0.14 -13.95 7.84
N GLU A 15 -0.76 -14.71 6.93
CA GLU A 15 -0.14 -15.18 5.68
C GLU A 15 0.48 -14.06 4.83
N ASP A 16 -0.09 -12.84 4.85
CA ASP A 16 0.43 -11.66 4.14
C ASP A 16 1.66 -11.00 4.78
N LEU A 17 2.05 -11.46 5.98
CA LEU A 17 3.18 -10.93 6.75
C LEU A 17 4.26 -11.99 7.05
N ASP A 18 3.99 -13.26 6.76
CA ASP A 18 4.93 -14.35 7.00
C ASP A 18 6.15 -14.29 6.05
N ARG A 19 7.33 -14.13 6.65
CA ARG A 19 8.62 -14.07 5.94
C ARG A 19 9.13 -15.45 5.53
N GLY A 20 8.60 -16.53 6.11
CA GLY A 20 8.96 -17.91 5.81
C GLY A 20 8.10 -18.56 4.72
N PHE A 21 7.10 -17.85 4.19
CA PHE A 21 6.19 -18.37 3.18
C PHE A 21 6.93 -18.61 1.86
N VAL A 22 7.03 -19.87 1.46
CA VAL A 22 7.75 -20.33 0.25
C VAL A 22 6.88 -20.30 -1.03
N GLY A 23 5.72 -19.63 -0.99
CA GLY A 23 4.82 -19.43 -2.13
C GLY A 23 4.91 -18.02 -2.72
N ALA A 24 4.01 -17.69 -3.66
CA ALA A 24 3.94 -16.34 -4.23
C ALA A 24 3.71 -15.30 -3.11
N TYR A 25 4.68 -14.42 -2.89
CA TYR A 25 4.62 -13.38 -1.86
C TYR A 25 3.37 -12.53 -2.05
N LYS A 26 2.48 -12.54 -1.05
CA LYS A 26 1.23 -11.78 -1.07
C LYS A 26 1.43 -10.46 -0.36
N PHE A 27 1.37 -9.36 -1.12
CA PHE A 27 1.56 -8.03 -0.55
C PHE A 27 0.48 -7.69 0.50
N PRO A 28 0.84 -6.96 1.58
CA PRO A 28 -0.11 -6.53 2.60
C PRO A 28 -1.26 -5.71 2.00
N ASP A 29 -2.50 -6.10 2.29
CA ASP A 29 -3.70 -5.41 1.80
C ASP A 29 -4.27 -4.46 2.86
N ASN A 30 -4.62 -3.24 2.44
CA ASN A 30 -5.24 -2.23 3.29
C ASN A 30 -6.66 -2.60 3.74
N LYS A 31 -7.27 -3.66 3.17
CA LYS A 31 -8.63 -4.13 3.50
C LYS A 31 -8.87 -4.29 5.01
N ARG A 32 -7.85 -4.64 5.80
CA ARG A 32 -7.94 -4.76 7.27
C ARG A 32 -8.43 -3.47 7.95
N ARG A 33 -8.11 -2.29 7.39
CA ARG A 33 -8.55 -0.99 7.91
C ARG A 33 -10.07 -0.81 7.85
N ARG A 34 -10.78 -1.54 6.96
CA ARG A 34 -12.25 -1.51 6.92
C ARG A 34 -12.87 -2.16 8.15
N THR A 35 -12.28 -3.26 8.62
CA THR A 35 -12.74 -3.93 9.84
C THR A 35 -12.63 -2.99 11.04
N THR A 36 -11.49 -2.33 11.20
CA THR A 36 -11.29 -1.31 12.23
C THR A 36 -12.27 -0.14 12.08
N GLY A 37 -12.51 0.32 10.85
CA GLY A 37 -13.47 1.40 10.58
C GLY A 37 -14.90 1.05 10.99
N TRP A 38 -15.36 -0.16 10.67
CA TRP A 38 -16.67 -0.65 11.11
C TRP A 38 -16.77 -0.76 12.63
N LEU A 39 -15.71 -1.22 13.30
CA LEU A 39 -15.68 -1.28 14.77
C LEU A 39 -15.81 0.11 15.39
N TYR A 40 -15.09 1.11 14.88
CA TYR A 40 -15.19 2.49 15.36
C TYR A 40 -16.60 3.06 15.16
N LEU A 41 -17.21 2.83 14.00
CA LEU A 41 -18.58 3.26 13.72
C LEU A 41 -19.59 2.57 14.64
N LEU A 42 -19.46 1.26 14.84
CA LEU A 42 -20.35 0.50 15.72
C LEU A 42 -20.27 1.05 17.14
N VAL A 43 -19.07 1.24 17.69
CA VAL A 43 -18.89 1.79 19.04
C VAL A 43 -19.46 3.20 19.13
N ALA A 44 -19.17 4.07 18.16
CA ALA A 44 -19.68 5.43 18.14
C ALA A 44 -21.21 5.48 18.10
N VAL A 45 -21.85 4.63 17.28
CA VAL A 45 -23.31 4.57 17.16
C VAL A 45 -23.94 3.97 18.41
N CYS A 46 -23.39 2.88 18.96
CA CYS A 46 -23.93 2.24 20.15
C CYS A 46 -23.86 3.17 21.38
N VAL A 47 -22.68 3.74 21.65
CA VAL A 47 -22.48 4.64 22.80
C VAL A 47 -23.22 5.95 22.59
N GLY A 48 -23.18 6.53 21.39
CA GLY A 48 -23.89 7.75 21.06
C GLY A 48 -25.41 7.60 21.17
N SER A 49 -25.98 6.53 20.62
CA SER A 49 -27.43 6.27 20.72
C SER A 49 -27.86 6.00 22.15
N TRP A 50 -27.10 5.17 22.88
CA TRP A 50 -27.36 4.91 24.30
C TRP A 50 -27.34 6.20 25.13
N SER A 51 -26.36 7.07 24.89
CA SER A 51 -26.24 8.36 25.57
C SER A 51 -27.41 9.31 25.31
N LEU A 52 -28.10 9.18 24.17
CA LEU A 52 -29.25 10.02 23.81
C LEU A 52 -30.60 9.44 24.30
N TRP A 53 -30.64 8.14 24.59
CA TRP A 53 -31.86 7.41 24.98
C TRP A 53 -32.03 7.26 26.49
N ILE A 54 -31.00 7.60 27.26
CA ILE A 54 -31.06 7.48 28.72
C ILE A 54 -31.80 8.69 29.30
N ASP A 55 -32.82 8.42 30.11
CA ASP A 55 -33.60 9.46 30.77
C ASP A 55 -32.89 9.97 32.05
N GLY A 56 -33.07 11.25 32.37
CA GLY A 56 -32.52 11.89 33.58
C GLY A 56 -31.24 12.69 33.34
N GLU A 57 -30.52 13.01 34.42
CA GLU A 57 -29.17 13.64 34.37
C GLU A 57 -28.08 12.63 34.76
N PRO A 58 -27.71 11.71 33.86
CA PRO A 58 -26.65 10.75 34.11
C PRO A 58 -25.27 11.44 34.17
N VAL A 59 -24.54 11.21 35.26
CA VAL A 59 -23.19 11.79 35.49
C VAL A 59 -22.18 11.45 34.38
N LEU A 60 -22.35 10.33 33.69
CA LEU A 60 -21.46 9.85 32.63
C LEU A 60 -21.72 10.49 31.27
N VAL A 61 -22.90 11.07 31.03
CA VAL A 61 -23.20 11.75 29.76
C VAL A 61 -22.81 13.20 29.89
N ASN A 62 -21.77 13.60 29.15
CA ASN A 62 -21.33 14.98 29.06
C ASN A 62 -21.02 15.33 27.59
N GLY A 63 -20.85 16.63 27.32
CA GLY A 63 -20.52 17.09 25.97
C GLY A 63 -19.24 16.48 25.40
N GLY A 64 -18.28 16.13 26.27
CA GLY A 64 -17.05 15.43 25.87
C GLY A 64 -17.30 14.02 25.36
N LEU A 65 -18.24 13.26 25.94
CA LEU A 65 -18.63 11.93 25.47
C LEU A 65 -19.28 11.99 24.08
N ILE A 66 -20.20 12.95 23.88
CA ILE A 66 -20.86 13.15 22.58
C ILE A 66 -19.81 13.58 21.52
N LEU A 67 -18.92 14.50 21.86
CA LEU A 67 -17.83 14.93 20.99
C LEU A 67 -16.89 13.77 20.65
N SER A 68 -16.57 12.91 21.62
CA SER A 68 -15.73 11.72 21.42
C SER A 68 -16.40 10.70 20.49
N CYS A 69 -17.72 10.48 20.63
CA CYS A 69 -18.47 9.64 19.70
C CYS A 69 -18.44 10.19 18.27
N GLY A 70 -18.62 11.51 18.12
CA GLY A 70 -18.52 12.20 16.83
C GLY A 70 -17.12 12.07 16.21
N ALA A 71 -16.08 12.33 16.99
CA ALA A 71 -14.69 12.18 16.53
C ALA A 71 -14.38 10.73 16.12
N LEU A 72 -14.80 9.75 16.93
CA LEU A 72 -14.63 8.34 16.63
C LEU A 72 -15.37 7.94 15.35
N ALA A 73 -16.57 8.48 15.12
CA ALA A 73 -17.32 8.25 13.89
C ALA A 73 -16.56 8.81 12.66
N VAL A 74 -16.01 10.02 12.75
CA VAL A 74 -15.18 10.62 11.68
C VAL A 74 -13.95 9.74 11.40
N PHE A 75 -13.25 9.27 12.43
CA PHE A 75 -12.13 8.34 12.27
C PHE A 75 -12.54 6.99 11.66
N GLY A 76 -13.71 6.48 12.04
CA GLY A 76 -14.29 5.27 11.46
C GLY A 76 -14.52 5.41 9.95
N VAL A 77 -15.16 6.50 9.54
CA VAL A 77 -15.38 6.84 8.11
C VAL A 77 -14.04 6.97 7.38
N TYR A 78 -13.07 7.67 7.95
CA TYR A 78 -11.73 7.78 7.39
C TYR A 78 -11.08 6.40 7.18
N SER A 79 -11.14 5.52 8.19
CA SER A 79 -10.58 4.17 8.11
C SER A 79 -11.24 3.31 7.03
N LEU A 80 -12.56 3.47 6.81
CA LEU A 80 -13.26 2.83 5.69
C LEU A 80 -12.75 3.31 4.33
N PHE A 81 -12.51 4.62 4.17
CA PHE A 81 -11.97 5.19 2.93
C PHE A 81 -10.51 4.79 2.70
N ALA A 82 -9.70 4.72 3.74
CA ALA A 82 -8.29 4.31 3.67
C ALA A 82 -8.13 2.78 3.47
N GLY A 83 -9.17 1.99 3.75
CA GLY A 83 -9.17 0.53 3.63
C GLY A 83 -9.54 0.00 2.25
N ARG A 84 -9.29 0.75 1.17
CA ARG A 84 -9.53 0.26 -0.19
C ARG A 84 -8.57 -0.89 -0.51
N ALA A 85 -9.13 -1.94 -1.11
CA ALA A 85 -8.39 -3.15 -1.42
C ALA A 85 -7.42 -2.92 -2.58
N PHE A 86 -6.28 -3.61 -2.50
CA PHE A 86 -5.37 -3.81 -3.61
C PHE A 86 -6.04 -4.66 -4.69
N GLY A 87 -6.25 -4.09 -5.88
CA GLY A 87 -7.08 -4.71 -6.93
C GLY A 87 -6.30 -5.23 -8.13
N LEU A 88 -5.07 -4.73 -8.35
CA LEU A 88 -4.37 -4.85 -9.61
C LEU A 88 -3.01 -5.51 -9.42
N ASP A 89 -2.79 -6.62 -10.13
CA ASP A 89 -1.53 -7.37 -10.10
C ASP A 89 -0.40 -6.65 -10.85
N GLU A 90 0.82 -7.15 -10.65
CA GLU A 90 2.03 -6.59 -11.27
C GLU A 90 1.96 -6.64 -12.81
N SER A 91 1.42 -7.74 -13.37
CA SER A 91 1.35 -7.93 -14.82
C SER A 91 0.40 -6.91 -15.48
N ALA A 92 -0.77 -6.67 -14.90
CA ALA A 92 -1.69 -5.67 -15.41
C ALA A 92 -1.15 -4.24 -15.21
N ALA A 93 -0.40 -3.98 -14.14
CA ALA A 93 0.31 -2.72 -13.95
C ALA A 93 1.41 -2.51 -15.01
N LEU A 94 2.14 -3.57 -15.37
CA LEU A 94 3.13 -3.53 -16.45
C LEU A 94 2.49 -3.27 -17.82
N VAL A 95 1.32 -3.87 -18.10
CA VAL A 95 0.56 -3.58 -19.32
C VAL A 95 0.14 -2.11 -19.36
N ALA A 96 -0.30 -1.55 -18.23
CA ALA A 96 -0.62 -0.13 -18.12
C ALA A 96 0.61 0.77 -18.34
N ALA A 97 1.75 0.42 -17.75
CA ALA A 97 3.00 1.16 -17.91
C ALA A 97 3.53 1.12 -19.34
N ASN A 98 3.49 -0.04 -20.00
CA ASN A 98 3.92 -0.20 -21.39
C ASN A 98 3.09 0.68 -22.34
N ARG A 99 1.77 0.82 -22.08
CA ARG A 99 0.91 1.75 -22.83
C ARG A 99 1.26 3.22 -22.59
N ALA A 100 1.85 3.57 -21.44
CA ALA A 100 2.16 4.95 -21.09
C ALA A 100 3.50 5.45 -21.66
N VAL A 101 4.54 4.61 -21.70
CA VAL A 101 5.91 5.04 -22.06
C VAL A 101 6.17 5.19 -23.56
N GLY A 102 5.36 4.59 -24.42
CA GLY A 102 5.42 4.82 -25.87
C GLY A 102 6.62 4.18 -26.59
N PHE A 103 7.40 3.33 -25.94
CA PHE A 103 8.48 2.53 -26.54
C PHE A 103 8.31 1.04 -26.19
N PRO A 104 8.84 0.11 -27.00
CA PRO A 104 8.76 -1.32 -26.69
C PRO A 104 9.61 -1.65 -25.46
N VAL A 105 8.96 -2.10 -24.38
CA VAL A 105 9.63 -2.48 -23.13
C VAL A 105 10.25 -3.88 -23.24
N GLY A 106 11.54 -4.00 -22.93
CA GLY A 106 12.26 -5.29 -22.84
C GLY A 106 12.39 -5.80 -21.41
N HIS A 107 13.09 -5.04 -20.57
CA HIS A 107 13.25 -5.34 -19.15
C HIS A 107 12.44 -4.39 -18.29
N ALA A 108 11.77 -4.93 -17.28
CA ALA A 108 10.99 -4.15 -16.33
C ALA A 108 11.15 -4.68 -14.91
N SER A 109 11.05 -3.79 -13.95
CA SER A 109 10.94 -4.15 -12.52
C SER A 109 9.78 -3.38 -11.89
N ALA A 110 9.07 -4.03 -10.97
CA ALA A 110 7.96 -3.44 -10.24
C ALA A 110 8.30 -3.36 -8.76
N GLN A 111 7.91 -2.24 -8.15
CA GLN A 111 7.96 -2.08 -6.70
C GLN A 111 6.62 -1.54 -6.20
N LEU A 112 6.06 -2.20 -5.18
CA LEU A 112 4.85 -1.71 -4.53
C LEU A 112 5.20 -0.63 -3.50
N GLY A 113 4.51 0.50 -3.57
CA GLY A 113 4.60 1.58 -2.59
C GLY A 113 3.22 2.10 -2.18
N TRP A 114 3.22 3.08 -1.28
CA TRP A 114 2.01 3.73 -0.80
C TRP A 114 2.13 5.25 -0.95
N ARG A 115 1.04 5.90 -1.35
CA ARG A 115 0.98 7.36 -1.55
C ARG A 115 -0.18 8.02 -0.81
N GLY A 116 0.05 9.26 -0.41
CA GLY A 116 -0.96 10.14 0.18
C GLY A 116 -1.49 9.70 1.55
N LEU A 117 -2.40 10.50 2.11
CA LEU A 117 -2.96 10.28 3.45
C LEU A 117 -3.74 8.97 3.55
N MET A 118 -4.45 8.58 2.48
CA MET A 118 -5.23 7.35 2.45
C MET A 118 -4.39 6.07 2.29
N SER A 119 -3.05 6.21 2.25
CA SER A 119 -2.12 5.11 1.94
C SER A 119 -2.59 4.35 0.69
N ARG A 120 -2.77 5.04 -0.44
CA ARG A 120 -3.19 4.35 -1.66
C ARG A 120 -2.03 3.49 -2.18
N PRO A 121 -2.25 2.20 -2.45
CA PRO A 121 -1.21 1.35 -3.01
C PRO A 121 -0.89 1.81 -4.45
N THR A 122 0.38 1.84 -4.81
CA THR A 122 0.84 2.35 -6.10
C THR A 122 2.05 1.56 -6.56
N TRP A 123 1.99 1.07 -7.79
CA TRP A 123 3.08 0.40 -8.47
C TRP A 123 4.06 1.42 -9.03
N LYS A 124 5.32 1.28 -8.66
CA LYS A 124 6.45 1.99 -9.25
C LYS A 124 7.11 1.05 -10.24
N MET A 125 6.89 1.29 -11.51
CA MET A 125 7.41 0.48 -12.60
C MET A 125 8.63 1.18 -13.19
N LEU A 126 9.78 0.52 -13.16
CA LEU A 126 10.96 0.96 -13.90
C LEU A 126 11.07 0.07 -15.14
N VAL A 127 10.99 0.68 -16.32
CA VAL A 127 10.95 0.00 -17.62
C VAL A 127 12.12 0.45 -18.48
N TYR A 128 12.69 -0.47 -19.24
CA TYR A 128 13.78 -0.26 -20.18
C TYR A 128 13.34 -0.67 -21.58
N SER A 129 13.85 0.01 -22.60
CA SER A 129 13.56 -0.32 -23.98
C SER A 129 14.14 -1.70 -24.35
N ALA A 130 13.62 -2.29 -25.43
CA ALA A 130 13.93 -3.67 -25.80
C ALA A 130 15.27 -3.86 -26.52
N GLU A 131 15.92 -2.77 -26.92
CA GLU A 131 17.24 -2.79 -27.54
C GLU A 131 18.34 -3.18 -26.53
N ASP A 132 19.45 -3.71 -27.04
CA ASP A 132 20.65 -4.03 -26.27
C ASP A 132 21.85 -3.24 -26.85
N PRO A 133 22.37 -2.20 -26.16
CA PRO A 133 21.94 -1.71 -24.84
C PRO A 133 20.62 -0.90 -24.89
N PRO A 134 19.88 -0.81 -23.76
CA PRO A 134 18.60 -0.10 -23.71
C PRO A 134 18.79 1.41 -23.87
N VAL A 135 18.21 1.97 -24.94
CA VAL A 135 18.31 3.39 -25.31
C VAL A 135 17.37 4.30 -24.52
N ASN A 136 16.25 3.77 -24.02
CA ASN A 136 15.30 4.55 -23.21
C ASN A 136 15.00 3.85 -21.90
N ARG A 137 14.77 4.64 -20.85
CA ARG A 137 14.22 4.17 -19.58
C ARG A 137 13.04 5.02 -19.15
N GLY A 138 12.09 4.40 -18.49
CA GLY A 138 10.89 5.05 -17.99
C GLY A 138 10.59 4.66 -16.56
N LEU A 139 10.14 5.63 -15.76
CA LEU A 139 9.54 5.39 -14.45
C LEU A 139 8.05 5.70 -14.56
N VAL A 140 7.20 4.72 -14.27
CA VAL A 140 5.74 4.87 -14.31
C VAL A 140 5.14 4.57 -12.95
N LEU A 141 4.31 5.47 -12.45
CA LEU A 141 3.52 5.30 -11.24
C LEU A 141 2.10 4.91 -11.62
N VAL A 142 1.68 3.69 -11.28
CA VAL A 142 0.34 3.15 -11.59
C VAL A 142 -0.44 2.93 -10.29
N ASP A 143 -1.65 3.47 -10.18
CA ASP A 143 -2.52 3.22 -9.03
C ASP A 143 -2.93 1.74 -9.00
N ALA A 144 -2.64 1.05 -7.89
CA ALA A 144 -2.88 -0.38 -7.78
C ALA A 144 -4.36 -0.74 -7.44
N ILE A 145 -5.24 0.25 -7.36
CA ILE A 145 -6.69 0.06 -7.18
C ILE A 145 -7.38 -0.05 -8.53
N ASP A 146 -7.09 0.86 -9.46
CA ASP A 146 -7.83 1.01 -10.72
C ASP A 146 -6.96 1.05 -11.98
N GLY A 147 -5.63 1.08 -11.85
CA GLY A 147 -4.70 1.05 -12.97
C GLY A 147 -4.46 2.42 -13.60
N THR A 148 -4.95 3.49 -12.98
CA THR A 148 -4.73 4.85 -13.45
C THR A 148 -3.24 5.18 -13.41
N ILE A 149 -2.71 5.76 -14.50
CA ILE A 149 -1.35 6.32 -14.50
C ILE A 149 -1.37 7.59 -13.65
N VAL A 150 -0.70 7.55 -12.49
CA VAL A 150 -0.57 8.67 -11.57
C VAL A 150 0.43 9.67 -12.13
N ASP A 151 1.56 9.17 -12.64
CA ASP A 151 2.62 9.95 -13.23
C ASP A 151 3.51 9.04 -14.09
N PHE A 152 4.23 9.61 -15.05
CA PHE A 152 5.23 8.89 -15.81
C PHE A 152 6.33 9.84 -16.27
N TYR A 153 7.56 9.32 -16.29
CA TYR A 153 8.73 10.03 -16.74
C TYR A 153 9.54 9.11 -17.64
N VAL A 154 9.96 9.61 -18.81
CA VAL A 154 10.77 8.87 -19.78
C VAL A 154 11.99 9.72 -20.09
N GLU A 155 13.15 9.07 -20.12
CA GLU A 155 14.41 9.69 -20.50
C GLU A 155 15.25 8.75 -21.37
N GLU A 156 16.12 9.35 -22.16
CA GLU A 156 17.19 8.64 -22.84
C GLU A 156 18.13 8.04 -21.78
N ASN A 157 18.61 6.83 -22.04
CA ASN A 157 19.55 6.12 -21.17
C ASN A 157 20.91 6.03 -21.87
N PRO A 158 21.70 7.13 -21.93
CA PRO A 158 23.08 7.04 -22.37
C PRO A 158 23.84 6.21 -21.34
N GLU A 159 24.47 5.12 -21.76
CA GLU A 159 25.20 4.14 -20.93
C GLU A 159 26.49 4.72 -20.27
N ASP A 160 26.67 6.04 -20.27
CA ASP A 160 27.86 6.76 -19.77
C ASP A 160 28.22 6.44 -18.31
N TRP A 161 27.24 5.95 -17.53
CA TRP A 161 27.39 5.58 -16.12
C TRP A 161 28.26 4.30 -15.92
N ILE A 162 28.28 3.38 -16.89
CA ILE A 162 29.14 2.18 -16.84
C ILE A 162 30.61 2.57 -17.00
N GLU A 163 30.89 3.57 -17.84
CA GLU A 163 32.26 4.04 -18.10
C GLU A 163 32.90 4.59 -16.83
N THR A 164 32.17 5.36 -16.02
CA THR A 164 32.68 5.90 -14.75
C THR A 164 33.09 4.80 -13.76
N SER A 165 32.31 3.73 -13.61
CA SER A 165 32.61 2.64 -12.67
C SER A 165 33.81 1.79 -13.09
N THR A 166 34.03 1.67 -14.41
CA THR A 166 35.17 0.94 -14.97
C THR A 166 36.45 1.75 -14.85
N ARG A 167 36.36 3.08 -15.01
CA ARG A 167 37.49 4.01 -14.86
C ARG A 167 37.99 4.09 -13.42
N GLU A 168 37.09 4.07 -12.44
CA GLU A 168 37.42 4.09 -11.02
C GLU A 168 38.16 2.81 -10.57
N LYS A 169 37.71 1.63 -11.01
CA LYS A 169 38.44 0.36 -10.79
C LYS A 169 39.80 0.30 -11.48
N GLY A 170 39.97 0.99 -12.61
CA GLY A 170 41.24 1.06 -13.32
C GLY A 170 42.29 1.91 -12.60
N ILE A 171 41.87 2.86 -11.76
CA ILE A 171 42.76 3.76 -11.01
C ILE A 171 43.19 3.13 -9.67
N GLU A 172 42.32 2.35 -9.02
CA GLU A 172 42.67 1.61 -7.78
C GLU A 172 43.51 0.34 -8.03
N GLY A 173 43.54 -0.18 -9.26
CA GLY A 173 44.33 -1.36 -9.63
C GLY A 173 45.79 -1.06 -10.04
N SER A 174 46.22 0.20 -10.01
CA SER A 174 47.55 0.64 -10.49
C SER A 174 48.43 1.30 -9.42
N SER A 175 48.24 0.97 -8.14
CA SER A 175 49.13 1.38 -7.05
C SER A 175 49.76 0.19 -6.34
#